data_AF-A0A6G3TES9-F1
#
_entry.id   AF-A0A6G3TES9-F1
#
_cell.length_a   1.000
_cell.length_b   1.000
_cell.length_c   1.000
_cell.angle_alpha   90.00
_cell.angle_beta   90.00
_cell.angle_gamma   90.00
#
_symmetry.space_group_name_H-M   'P 1'
#
loop_
_entity.id
_entity.type
_entity.pdbx_description
1 polymer ?
#
loop_
_entity_poly.entity_id
_entity_poly.type
_entity_poly.pdbx_seq_one_letter_code
_entity_poly.pdbx_strand_id
1 'polypeptide(L)'
;MHSIPPRPSVQDEIGPRLPGAIYANVDGRFEVLALITNPTDAAQLLRRTAARWALIVRDTLRPDGVPFAVGSVWTTSDYLVRPARTAYAPAA
;
A
#
# COMPACT_ATOMS: atom_id res chain seq x y z
N MET A 1 -4.42 -5.59 34.32
CA MET A 1 -4.06 -4.50 33.40
C MET A 1 -3.81 -5.13 32.04
N HIS A 2 -4.74 -5.04 31.09
CA HIS A 2 -4.53 -5.57 29.74
C HIS A 2 -3.78 -4.52 28.93
N SER A 3 -2.47 -4.72 28.77
CA SER A 3 -1.66 -3.89 27.87
C SER A 3 -2.16 -4.07 26.45
N ILE A 4 -2.66 -3.00 25.84
CA ILE A 4 -2.99 -2.97 24.41
C ILE A 4 -1.67 -3.24 23.67
N PRO A 5 -1.59 -4.25 22.78
CA PRO A 5 -0.36 -4.49 22.04
C PRO A 5 -0.02 -3.23 21.22
N PRO A 6 1.27 -2.88 21.10
CA PRO A 6 1.68 -1.75 20.29
C PRO A 6 1.16 -1.92 18.87
N ARG A 7 0.63 -0.84 18.28
CA ARG A 7 0.21 -0.86 16.87
C ARG A 7 1.42 -1.22 16.00
N PRO A 8 1.23 -2.02 14.92
CA PRO A 8 2.28 -2.27 13.96
C PRO A 8 2.87 -0.95 13.42
N SER A 9 4.14 -0.98 13.00
CA SER A 9 4.73 0.18 12.35
C SER A 9 4.04 0.41 11.00
N VAL A 10 4.02 1.66 10.52
CA VAL A 10 3.49 1.98 9.17
C VAL A 10 4.18 1.13 8.09
N GLN A 11 5.48 0.86 8.24
CA GLN A 11 6.21 -0.01 7.31
C GLN A 11 5.72 -1.46 7.34
N ASP A 12 5.38 -1.99 8.52
CA ASP A 12 4.82 -3.34 8.67
C ASP A 12 3.41 -3.41 8.04
N GLU A 13 2.62 -2.34 8.20
CA GLU A 13 1.31 -2.24 7.56
C GLU A 13 1.39 -2.15 6.04
N ILE A 14 2.39 -1.46 5.49
CA ILE A 14 2.60 -1.36 4.04
C ILE A 14 3.18 -2.67 3.49
N GLY A 15 4.05 -3.34 4.25
CA GLY A 15 4.78 -4.52 3.78
C GLY A 15 5.75 -4.19 2.63
N PRO A 16 5.99 -5.13 1.69
CA PRO A 16 6.91 -4.93 0.57
C PRO A 16 6.34 -4.06 -0.57
N ARG A 17 5.18 -3.44 -0.39
CA ARG A 17 4.48 -2.66 -1.42
C ARG A 17 5.10 -1.29 -1.60
N LEU A 18 6.11 -1.22 -2.46
CA LEU A 18 6.73 0.01 -2.93
C LEU A 18 6.29 0.34 -4.37
N PRO A 19 6.36 1.60 -4.82
CA PRO A 19 6.05 1.96 -6.21
C PRO A 19 6.79 1.09 -7.22
N GLY A 20 6.05 0.55 -8.20
CA GLY A 20 6.51 -0.40 -9.22
C GLY A 20 6.39 -1.88 -8.81
N ALA A 21 6.11 -2.18 -7.55
CA ALA A 21 5.82 -3.54 -7.10
C ALA A 21 4.48 -4.02 -7.65
N ILE A 22 4.39 -5.30 -7.96
CA ILE A 22 3.12 -6.00 -8.20
C ILE A 22 2.90 -6.98 -7.07
N TYR A 23 1.75 -6.88 -6.41
CA TYR A 23 1.29 -7.84 -5.42
C TYR A 23 -0.05 -8.43 -5.85
N ALA A 24 -0.41 -9.56 -5.25
CA ALA A 24 -1.70 -10.17 -5.44
C ALA A 24 -2.24 -10.69 -4.11
N ASN A 25 -3.55 -10.74 -4.03
CA ASN A 25 -4.31 -11.32 -2.92
C ASN A 25 -5.66 -11.84 -3.46
N VAL A 26 -6.61 -12.11 -2.56
CA VAL A 26 -7.93 -12.63 -2.95
C VAL A 26 -8.76 -11.66 -3.79
N ASP A 27 -8.48 -10.35 -3.70
CA ASP A 27 -9.24 -9.31 -4.42
C ASP A 27 -8.71 -9.08 -5.84
N GLY A 28 -7.47 -9.49 -6.15
CA GLY A 28 -6.90 -9.34 -7.48
C GLY A 28 -5.37 -9.24 -7.51
N ARG A 29 -4.85 -8.66 -8.59
CA ARG A 29 -3.41 -8.40 -8.79
C ARG A 29 -3.19 -6.93 -9.11
N PHE A 30 -2.41 -6.28 -8.27
CA PHE A 30 -2.31 -4.84 -8.26
C PHE A 30 -0.86 -4.39 -8.43
N GLU A 31 -0.66 -3.44 -9.34
CA GLU A 31 0.59 -2.69 -9.45
C GLU A 31 0.50 -1.46 -8.54
N VAL A 32 1.51 -1.25 -7.71
CA VAL A 32 1.65 -0.06 -6.88
C VAL A 32 2.19 1.07 -7.74
N LEU A 33 1.43 2.14 -7.89
CA LEU A 33 1.83 3.32 -8.65
C LEU A 33 2.47 4.39 -7.77
N ALA A 34 1.93 4.58 -6.56
CA ALA A 34 2.45 5.55 -5.61
C ALA A 34 2.23 5.09 -4.16
N LEU A 35 3.11 5.56 -3.27
CA LEU A 35 2.98 5.44 -1.83
C LEU A 35 2.88 6.84 -1.23
N ILE A 36 1.80 7.09 -0.50
CA ILE A 36 1.52 8.34 0.19
C ILE A 36 1.73 8.11 1.69
N THR A 37 2.71 8.77 2.28
CA THR A 37 3.03 8.66 3.73
C THR A 37 2.67 9.92 4.52
N ASN A 38 2.24 10.99 3.86
CA ASN A 38 1.63 12.14 4.53
C ASN A 38 0.24 11.72 5.04
N PRO A 39 0.01 11.72 6.37
CA PRO A 39 -1.24 11.23 6.94
C PRO A 39 -2.46 12.08 6.55
N THR A 40 -2.28 13.38 6.34
CA THR A 40 -3.37 14.27 5.90
C THR A 40 -3.85 13.89 4.51
N ASP A 41 -2.90 13.69 3.59
CA ASP A 41 -3.20 13.32 2.20
C ASP A 41 -3.81 11.92 2.12
N ALA A 42 -3.25 10.97 2.89
CA ALA A 42 -3.79 9.62 2.99
C ALA A 42 -5.23 9.60 3.56
N ALA A 43 -5.49 10.39 4.60
CA ALA A 43 -6.81 10.50 5.19
C ALA A 43 -7.84 11.09 4.24
N GLN A 44 -7.45 12.07 3.41
CA GLN A 44 -8.32 12.62 2.37
C GLN A 44 -8.60 11.61 1.25
N LEU A 45 -7.56 10.95 0.74
CA LEU A 45 -7.69 9.95 -0.33
C LEU A 45 -8.59 8.77 0.07
N LEU A 46 -8.39 8.25 1.29
CA LEU A 46 -9.13 7.10 1.80
C LEU A 46 -10.44 7.49 2.48
N ARG A 47 -10.71 8.79 2.66
CA ARG A 47 -11.83 9.33 3.44
C ARG A 47 -11.90 8.73 4.84
N ARG A 48 -10.74 8.57 5.49
CA ARG A 48 -10.58 7.94 6.81
C ARG A 48 -9.58 8.73 7.65
N THR A 49 -10.05 9.40 8.69
CA THR A 49 -9.22 10.25 9.58
C THR A 49 -8.08 9.51 10.28
N ALA A 50 -8.21 8.20 10.49
CA ALA A 50 -7.18 7.37 11.10
C ALA A 50 -6.13 6.84 10.10
N ALA A 51 -6.28 7.10 8.79
CA ALA A 51 -5.33 6.63 7.80
C ALA A 51 -3.99 7.37 7.94
N ARG A 52 -2.91 6.61 8.03
CA ARG A 52 -1.54 7.13 8.17
C ARG A 52 -0.75 7.08 6.88
N TRP A 53 -1.24 6.29 5.92
CA TRP A 53 -0.65 6.05 4.62
C TRP A 53 -1.74 5.61 3.64
N ALA A 54 -1.43 5.69 2.35
CA ALA A 54 -2.24 5.13 1.28
C ALA A 54 -1.35 4.69 0.13
N LEU A 55 -1.74 3.63 -0.58
CA LEU A 55 -1.15 3.24 -1.86
C LEU A 55 -2.13 3.62 -2.97
N ILE A 56 -1.62 4.17 -4.07
CA ILE A 56 -2.37 4.23 -5.31
C ILE A 56 -2.01 2.99 -6.11
N VAL A 57 -3.01 2.20 -6.47
CA VAL A 57 -2.82 0.93 -7.18
C VAL A 57 -3.65 0.87 -8.45
N ARG A 58 -3.20 0.07 -9.40
CA ARG A 58 -3.97 -0.29 -10.61
C ARG A 58 -4.13 -1.80 -10.67
N ASP A 59 -5.35 -2.26 -10.95
CA ASP A 59 -5.63 -3.66 -11.25
C ASP A 59 -4.97 -4.03 -12.58
N THR A 60 -4.06 -5.00 -12.56
CA THR A 60 -3.31 -5.46 -13.74
C THR A 60 -4.05 -6.54 -14.52
N LEU A 61 -5.11 -7.12 -13.95
CA LEU A 61 -5.98 -8.08 -14.63
C LEU A 61 -7.02 -7.37 -15.50
N ARG A 62 -7.26 -6.07 -15.25
CA ARG A 62 -8.15 -5.21 -16.03
C ARG A 62 -7.33 -4.21 -16.83
N PRO A 63 -7.20 -4.38 -18.16
CA PRO A 63 -6.35 -3.50 -18.97
C PRO A 63 -6.79 -2.02 -18.96
N ASP A 64 -8.06 -1.76 -18.66
CA ASP A 64 -8.69 -0.44 -18.52
C ASP A 64 -8.94 -0.03 -17.05
N GLY A 65 -8.36 -0.77 -16.09
CA GLY A 65 -8.52 -0.50 -14.66
C GLY A 65 -8.01 0.90 -14.28
N VAL A 66 -8.92 1.74 -13.78
CA VAL A 66 -8.57 3.08 -13.27
C VAL A 66 -7.84 2.94 -11.92
N PRO A 67 -6.77 3.72 -11.68
CA PRO A 67 -6.09 3.72 -10.41
C PRO A 67 -7.00 4.11 -9.23
N PHE A 68 -6.82 3.46 -8.09
CA PHE A 68 -7.57 3.76 -6.87
C PHE A 68 -6.70 3.65 -5.62
N ALA A 69 -7.14 4.32 -4.54
CA ALA A 69 -6.43 4.34 -3.28
C ALA A 69 -6.78 3.14 -2.40
N VAL A 70 -5.78 2.51 -1.79
CA VAL A 70 -5.94 1.44 -0.80
C VAL A 70 -5.13 1.73 0.45
N GLY A 71 -5.68 1.37 1.61
CA GLY A 71 -5.03 1.48 2.92
C GLY A 71 -5.12 0.17 3.71
N SER A 72 -5.28 -0.96 3.03
CA SER A 72 -5.40 -2.28 3.66
C SER A 72 -4.02 -2.78 4.09
N VAL A 73 -3.90 -3.11 5.37
CA VAL A 73 -2.69 -3.67 6.00
C VAL A 73 -2.20 -4.91 5.25
N TRP A 74 -0.89 -5.05 5.11
CA TRP A 74 -0.25 -6.24 4.54
C TRP A 74 -0.43 -7.41 5.49
N THR A 75 -0.89 -8.53 4.96
CA THR A 75 -1.18 -9.75 5.72
C THR A 75 -0.54 -10.96 5.07
N THR A 76 -0.69 -12.12 5.70
CA THR A 76 -0.25 -13.41 5.16
C THR A 76 -1.06 -13.86 3.94
N SER A 77 -2.19 -13.23 3.65
CA SER A 77 -2.98 -13.45 2.44
C SER A 77 -2.45 -12.70 1.22
N ASP A 78 -1.53 -11.75 1.43
CA ASP A 78 -0.91 -10.97 0.38
C ASP A 78 0.43 -11.60 -0.02
N TYR A 79 0.72 -11.62 -1.32
CA TYR A 79 2.00 -12.10 -1.81
C TYR A 79 2.55 -11.22 -2.93
N LEU A 80 3.87 -11.09 -2.97
CA LEU A 80 4.58 -10.28 -3.94
C LEU A 80 4.75 -11.07 -5.23
N VAL A 81 4.20 -10.55 -6.33
CA VAL A 81 4.35 -11.12 -7.68
C VAL A 81 5.64 -10.61 -8.32
N ARG A 82 5.92 -9.33 -8.15
CA ARG A 82 7.14 -8.67 -8.63
C ARG A 82 7.56 -7.60 -7.64
N PRO A 83 8.82 -7.58 -7.17
CA PRO A 83 9.29 -6.50 -6.32
C PRO A 83 9.33 -5.18 -7.10
N ALA A 84 9.26 -4.07 -6.36
CA ALA A 84 9.59 -2.77 -6.93
C ALA A 84 11.00 -2.84 -7.52
N ARG A 85 11.15 -2.39 -8.77
CA ARG A 85 12.48 -2.29 -9.37
C ARG A 85 13.21 -1.20 -8.60
N THR A 86 14.30 -1.55 -7.91
CA THR A 86 15.13 -0.61 -7.14
C THR A 86 15.66 0.48 -8.05
N ALA A 87 14.90 1.55 -8.19
CA ALA A 87 15.27 2.81 -8.82
C ALA A 87 14.80 4.01 -7.98
N TYR A 88 14.35 3.77 -6.74
CA TYR A 88 14.14 4.85 -5.78
C TYR A 88 15.48 5.20 -5.15
N ALA A 89 16.29 6.00 -5.85
CA ALA A 89 17.27 6.83 -5.18
C ALA A 89 16.48 7.93 -4.44
N PRO A 90 16.69 8.15 -3.13
CA PRO A 90 16.12 9.32 -2.49
C PRO A 90 16.66 10.55 -3.22
N ALA A 91 15.78 11.51 -3.53
CA ALA A 91 16.22 12.81 -4.02
C ALA A 91 17.17 13.41 -2.96
N ALA A 92 18.42 13.64 -3.36
CA ALA A 92 19.46 14.28 -2.54
C ALA A 92 19.22 15.79 -2.43
#